data_AF-A0A502BUE2-F1
#
_entry.id   AF-A0A502BUE2-F1
#
_cell.length_a   1.000
_cell.length_b   1.000
_cell.length_c   1.000
_cell.angle_alpha   90.00
_cell.angle_beta   90.00
_cell.angle_gamma   90.00
#
_symmetry.space_group_name_H-M   'P 1'
#
loop_
_entity.id
_entity.type
_entity.pdbx_description
1 polymer ?
#
loop_
_entity_poly.entity_id
_entity_poly.type
_entity_poly.pdbx_seq_one_letter_code
_entity_poly.pdbx_strand_id
1 'polypeptide(L)'
;MMSQSNYNADALPWGWELRANKGVFEDSSGRTWSTVRDAFWVGELGFPSNHVASEQQELLTRVLTAIGAERQWGDEQRFDFFEGDMLFWDFYLCWLASIVMLEISDKRYLRDTQISARGRSVLMMLQATRDPAWEALPMTEVIAAVATVAGEVAPVVCTGSRLG
;
A
#
# COMPACT_ATOMS: atom_id res chain seq x y z
N MET A 1 -30.31 11.53 -21.13
CA MET A 1 -30.49 10.07 -20.91
C MET A 1 -29.27 9.61 -20.12
N MET A 2 -29.30 9.81 -18.79
CA MET A 2 -28.20 9.44 -17.89
C MET A 2 -28.39 7.98 -17.47
N SER A 3 -27.51 7.10 -17.95
CA SER A 3 -27.55 5.68 -17.62
C SER A 3 -27.14 5.48 -16.16
N GLN A 4 -27.98 4.75 -15.44
CA GLN A 4 -27.84 4.41 -14.03
C GLN A 4 -26.62 3.51 -13.78
N SER A 5 -25.79 3.89 -12.81
CA SER A 5 -25.01 2.96 -11.97
C SER A 5 -24.45 3.68 -10.74
N ASN A 6 -25.32 4.31 -9.95
CA ASN A 6 -25.00 4.72 -8.57
C ASN A 6 -25.04 3.50 -7.64
N TYR A 7 -24.25 2.47 -7.95
CA TYR A 7 -24.00 1.38 -7.01
C TYR A 7 -22.61 1.61 -6.41
N ASN A 8 -22.59 2.27 -5.24
CA ASN A 8 -21.50 2.24 -4.27
C ASN A 8 -20.05 2.40 -4.82
N ALA A 9 -19.75 3.42 -5.62
CA ALA A 9 -18.36 3.73 -5.98
C ALA A 9 -17.46 3.88 -4.73
N ASP A 10 -18.04 4.34 -3.62
CA ASP A 10 -17.38 4.47 -2.32
C ASP A 10 -17.14 3.13 -1.59
N ALA A 11 -17.84 2.06 -1.96
CA ALA A 11 -17.65 0.72 -1.37
C ALA A 11 -16.75 -0.18 -2.22
N LEU A 12 -16.39 0.23 -3.43
CA LEU A 12 -15.50 -0.55 -4.28
C LEU A 12 -14.05 -0.39 -3.80
N PRO A 13 -13.25 -1.48 -3.81
CA PRO A 13 -11.81 -1.38 -3.65
C PRO A 13 -11.25 -0.38 -4.65
N TRP A 14 -10.32 0.44 -4.18
CA TRP A 14 -9.55 1.32 -5.04
C TRP A 14 -8.83 0.49 -6.11
N GLY A 15 -8.78 1.02 -7.33
CA GLY A 15 -8.15 0.37 -8.47
C GLY A 15 -9.02 -0.67 -9.20
N TRP A 16 -10.27 -0.90 -8.78
CA TRP A 16 -11.23 -1.76 -9.51
C TRP A 16 -11.38 -1.37 -10.99
N GLU A 17 -11.32 -0.06 -11.29
CA GLU A 17 -11.46 0.45 -12.66
C GLU A 17 -10.14 0.46 -13.44
N LEU A 18 -8.99 0.21 -12.80
CA LEU A 18 -7.69 0.23 -13.46
C LEU A 18 -7.52 -1.00 -14.35
N ARG A 19 -7.14 -0.76 -15.60
CA ARG A 19 -6.91 -1.80 -16.60
C ARG A 19 -5.44 -1.85 -16.98
N ALA A 20 -4.85 -3.04 -16.92
CA ALA A 20 -3.51 -3.27 -17.45
C ALA A 20 -3.60 -3.51 -18.96
N ASN A 21 -2.88 -2.72 -19.76
CA ASN A 21 -2.85 -2.83 -21.21
C ASN A 21 -1.41 -2.66 -21.71
N LYS A 22 -0.81 -3.71 -22.26
CA LYS A 22 0.53 -3.67 -22.89
C LYS A 22 1.62 -2.96 -22.06
N GLY A 23 1.60 -3.17 -20.74
CA GLY A 23 2.61 -2.60 -19.82
C GLY A 23 2.33 -1.19 -19.31
N VAL A 24 1.15 -0.61 -19.62
CA VAL A 24 0.65 0.62 -18.99
C VAL A 24 -0.66 0.35 -18.24
N PHE A 25 -0.97 1.20 -17.27
CA PHE A 25 -2.26 1.19 -16.57
C PHE A 25 -3.16 2.29 -17.10
N GLU A 26 -4.40 1.96 -17.41
CA GLU A 26 -5.42 2.89 -17.90
C GLU A 26 -6.53 3.03 -16.86
N ASP A 27 -6.94 4.26 -16.54
CA ASP A 27 -8.07 4.53 -15.65
C ASP A 27 -9.40 4.76 -16.40
N SER A 28 -10.50 4.91 -15.66
CA SER A 28 -11.84 5.14 -16.24
C SER A 28 -11.97 6.46 -17.00
N SER A 29 -11.06 7.41 -16.78
CA SER A 29 -10.98 8.67 -17.52
C SER A 29 -10.12 8.56 -18.78
N GLY A 30 -9.57 7.37 -19.08
CA GLY A 30 -8.68 7.14 -20.23
C GLY A 30 -7.26 7.70 -20.03
N ARG A 31 -6.89 8.11 -18.81
CA ARG A 31 -5.51 8.50 -18.52
C ARG A 31 -4.65 7.26 -18.40
N THR A 32 -3.40 7.38 -18.83
CA THR A 32 -2.43 6.29 -18.78
C THR A 32 -1.35 6.57 -17.74
N TRP A 33 -0.95 5.52 -17.04
CA TRP A 33 -0.04 5.59 -15.90
C TRP A 33 1.08 4.57 -16.05
N SER A 34 2.29 4.98 -15.65
CA SER A 34 3.47 4.11 -15.69
C SER A 34 3.45 3.07 -14.57
N THR A 35 2.88 3.42 -13.42
CA THR A 35 2.73 2.55 -12.27
C THR A 35 1.35 2.71 -11.63
N VAL A 36 0.92 1.69 -10.90
CA VAL A 36 -0.30 1.73 -10.08
C VAL A 36 -0.19 2.81 -8.99
N ARG A 37 1.02 3.05 -8.47
CA ARG A 37 1.30 4.12 -7.51
C ARG A 37 1.13 5.51 -8.09
N ASP A 38 1.54 5.75 -9.34
CA ASP A 38 1.30 7.02 -10.03
C ASP A 38 -0.19 7.24 -10.28
N ALA A 39 -0.90 6.19 -10.70
CA ALA A 39 -2.35 6.24 -10.90
C ALA A 39 -3.07 6.65 -9.62
N PHE A 40 -2.62 6.16 -8.47
CA PHE A 40 -3.12 6.59 -7.17
C PHE A 40 -2.70 8.04 -6.85
N TRP A 41 -1.41 8.31 -6.84
CA TRP A 41 -0.86 9.57 -6.32
C TRP A 41 -1.29 10.78 -7.15
N VAL A 42 -1.13 10.69 -8.47
CA VAL A 42 -1.44 11.78 -9.40
C VAL A 42 -2.88 11.68 -9.88
N GLY A 43 -3.33 10.47 -10.20
CA GLY A 43 -4.64 10.26 -10.81
C GLY A 43 -5.80 10.39 -9.83
N GLU A 44 -5.70 9.75 -8.68
CA GLU A 44 -6.74 9.72 -7.64
C GLU A 44 -6.64 10.89 -6.68
N LEU A 45 -5.46 11.13 -6.09
CA LEU A 45 -5.27 12.17 -5.08
C LEU A 45 -5.00 13.56 -5.69
N GLY A 46 -4.67 13.63 -6.98
CA GLY A 46 -4.37 14.90 -7.65
C GLY A 46 -3.03 15.52 -7.22
N PHE A 47 -2.14 14.75 -6.60
CA PHE A 47 -0.84 15.26 -6.19
C PHE A 47 0.14 15.34 -7.36
N PRO A 48 1.10 16.29 -7.34
CA PRO A 48 2.14 16.33 -8.35
C PRO A 48 3.09 15.14 -8.21
N SER A 49 3.55 14.62 -9.35
CA SER A 49 4.72 13.73 -9.39
C SER A 49 5.97 14.59 -9.20
N ASN A 50 6.55 14.53 -8.00
CA ASN A 50 7.75 15.25 -7.64
C ASN A 50 8.68 14.35 -6.82
N HIS A 51 9.88 14.83 -6.51
CA HIS A 51 10.92 14.06 -5.84
C HIS A 51 10.57 13.60 -4.41
N VAL A 52 9.53 14.18 -3.78
CA VAL A 52 9.09 13.77 -2.44
C VAL A 52 7.94 12.76 -2.46
N ALA A 53 7.40 12.45 -3.64
CA ALA A 53 6.20 11.61 -3.77
C ALA A 53 6.40 10.23 -3.14
N SER A 54 7.57 9.63 -3.31
CA SER A 54 7.89 8.31 -2.73
C SER A 54 7.90 8.35 -1.20
N GLU A 55 8.53 9.35 -0.60
CA GLU A 55 8.56 9.54 0.85
C GLU A 55 7.16 9.76 1.42
N GLN A 56 6.34 10.55 0.74
CA GLN A 56 4.96 10.79 1.17
C GLN A 56 4.07 9.55 1.04
N GLN A 57 4.27 8.74 0.00
CA GLN A 57 3.57 7.46 -0.16
C GLN A 57 4.00 6.45 0.92
N GLU A 58 5.28 6.44 1.32
CA GLU A 58 5.76 5.63 2.44
C GLU A 58 5.17 6.10 3.78
N LEU A 59 5.10 7.41 4.03
CA LEU A 59 4.43 7.96 5.20
C LEU A 59 2.96 7.51 5.25
N LEU A 60 2.23 7.67 4.14
CA LEU A 60 0.85 7.23 4.02
C LEU A 60 0.71 5.72 4.30
N THR A 61 1.61 4.90 3.76
CA THR A 61 1.64 3.45 4.00
C THR A 61 1.76 3.14 5.48
N ARG A 62 2.67 3.83 6.20
CA ARG A 62 2.89 3.59 7.64
C ARG A 62 1.71 4.07 8.48
N VAL A 63 1.14 5.24 8.17
CA VAL A 63 -0.06 5.74 8.87
C VAL A 63 -1.24 4.79 8.69
N LEU A 64 -1.53 4.36 7.46
CA LEU A 64 -2.62 3.40 7.20
C LEU A 64 -2.36 2.04 7.87
N THR A 65 -1.10 1.59 7.93
CA THR A 65 -0.71 0.38 8.66
C THR A 65 -0.98 0.52 10.15
N ALA A 66 -0.61 1.65 10.76
CA ALA A 66 -0.84 1.91 12.18
C ALA A 66 -2.33 1.95 12.55
N ILE A 67 -3.15 2.59 11.71
CA ILE A 67 -4.61 2.62 11.89
C ILE A 67 -5.20 1.20 11.72
N GLY A 68 -4.78 0.47 10.69
CA GLY A 68 -5.28 -0.88 10.40
C GLY A 68 -4.90 -1.95 11.44
N ALA A 69 -3.93 -1.66 12.30
CA ALA A 69 -3.39 -2.57 13.29
C ALA A 69 -3.88 -2.33 14.72
N GLU A 70 -4.98 -1.58 14.88
CA GLU A 70 -5.68 -1.25 16.13
C GLU A 70 -5.91 -2.40 17.13
N ARG A 71 -5.72 -3.66 16.72
CA ARG A 71 -5.83 -4.82 17.62
C ARG A 71 -4.50 -5.24 18.27
N GLN A 72 -3.35 -4.71 17.84
CA GLN A 72 -2.03 -5.19 18.26
C GLN A 72 -1.08 -4.10 18.77
N TRP A 73 -1.27 -2.83 18.40
CA TRP A 73 -0.42 -1.73 18.87
C TRP A 73 -1.19 -0.82 19.84
N GLY A 74 -0.65 -0.66 21.06
CA GLY A 74 -1.19 0.26 22.06
C GLY A 74 -1.03 1.72 21.63
N ASP A 75 -1.70 2.62 22.35
CA ASP A 75 -1.74 4.06 22.03
C ASP A 75 -0.35 4.72 21.90
N GLU A 76 0.68 4.21 22.57
CA GLU A 76 2.05 4.75 22.57
C GLU A 76 2.67 4.88 21.17
N GLN A 77 2.43 3.94 20.25
CA GLN A 77 3.05 3.99 18.90
C GLN A 77 2.40 5.02 17.96
N ARG A 78 1.19 5.49 18.28
CA ARG A 78 0.51 6.55 17.49
C ARG A 78 1.19 7.90 17.66
N PHE A 79 1.82 8.12 18.82
CA PHE A 79 2.48 9.39 19.15
C PHE A 79 3.78 9.61 18.35
N ASP A 80 4.42 8.56 17.84
CA ASP A 80 5.74 8.68 17.20
C ASP A 80 5.68 9.17 15.73
N PHE A 81 4.51 9.15 15.07
CA PHE A 81 4.41 9.48 13.64
C PHE A 81 4.71 10.93 13.30
N PHE A 82 4.30 11.85 14.16
CA PHE A 82 4.43 13.29 13.95
C PHE A 82 5.11 13.95 15.16
N GLU A 83 6.08 13.27 15.75
CA GLU A 83 6.82 13.75 16.93
C GLU A 83 5.89 14.15 18.09
N GLY A 84 4.76 13.45 18.23
CA GLY A 84 3.73 13.73 19.24
C GLY A 84 2.76 14.87 18.90
N ASP A 85 2.81 15.46 17.71
CA ASP A 85 1.85 16.51 17.30
C ASP A 85 0.46 15.91 17.04
N MET A 86 -0.36 15.96 18.09
CA MET A 86 -1.73 15.45 18.06
C MET A 86 -2.68 16.32 17.21
N LEU A 87 -2.38 17.60 17.02
CA LEU A 87 -3.20 18.48 16.17
C LEU A 87 -2.99 18.10 14.70
N PHE A 88 -1.74 17.89 14.30
CA PHE A 88 -1.43 17.42 12.96
C PHE A 88 -1.97 16.01 12.72
N TRP A 89 -1.88 15.11 13.70
CA TRP A 89 -2.49 13.79 13.65
C TRP A 89 -4.01 13.87 13.38
N ASP A 90 -4.75 14.68 14.14
CA ASP A 90 -6.19 14.85 13.96
C ASP A 90 -6.53 15.46 12.60
N PHE A 91 -5.74 16.45 12.15
CA PHE A 91 -5.88 17.01 10.80
C PHE A 91 -5.66 15.94 9.71
N TYR A 92 -4.66 15.09 9.88
CA TYR A 92 -4.36 14.00 8.95
C TYR A 92 -5.49 12.97 8.90
N LEU A 93 -6.09 12.63 10.04
CA LEU A 93 -7.28 11.76 10.09
C LEU A 93 -8.49 12.41 9.41
N CYS A 94 -8.72 13.71 9.60
CA CYS A 94 -9.77 14.45 8.88
C CYS A 94 -9.54 14.40 7.36
N TRP A 95 -8.29 14.57 6.92
CA TRP A 95 -7.93 14.46 5.51
C TRP A 95 -8.19 13.05 4.98
N LEU A 96 -7.73 11.99 5.66
CA LEU A 96 -7.98 10.60 5.28
C LEU A 96 -9.48 10.27 5.21
N ALA A 97 -10.29 10.79 6.13
CA ALA A 97 -11.74 10.64 6.09
C ALA A 97 -12.34 11.35 4.86
N SER A 98 -11.84 12.52 4.49
CA SER A 98 -12.32 13.28 3.32
C SER A 98 -12.09 12.56 1.99
N ILE A 99 -11.07 11.70 1.91
CA ILE A 99 -10.78 10.86 0.74
C ILE A 99 -11.25 9.40 0.92
N VAL A 100 -12.16 9.17 1.87
CA VAL A 100 -12.86 7.89 2.10
C VAL A 100 -11.90 6.73 2.44
N MET A 101 -10.76 7.03 3.10
CA MET A 101 -9.83 5.99 3.57
C MET A 101 -10.22 5.41 4.93
N LEU A 102 -11.12 6.09 5.64
CA LEU A 102 -11.62 5.73 6.96
C LEU A 102 -13.14 5.51 6.92
N GLU A 103 -13.64 4.61 7.77
CA GLU A 103 -15.08 4.37 7.92
C GLU A 103 -15.76 5.55 8.61
N ILE A 104 -16.77 6.17 7.99
CA ILE A 104 -17.55 7.21 8.68
C ILE A 104 -18.50 6.50 9.65
N SER A 105 -18.05 6.31 10.89
CA SER A 105 -18.84 5.71 11.96
C SER A 105 -19.37 6.79 12.91
N ASP A 106 -20.46 6.49 13.63
CA ASP A 106 -21.02 7.34 14.70
C ASP A 106 -20.08 7.51 15.91
N LYS A 107 -18.81 7.13 15.78
CA LYS A 107 -17.81 7.28 16.83
C LYS A 107 -17.55 8.77 17.06
N ARG A 108 -17.42 9.11 18.35
CA ARG A 108 -17.19 10.48 18.81
C ARG A 108 -15.84 11.03 18.35
N TYR A 109 -14.85 10.17 18.12
CA TYR A 109 -13.49 10.55 17.75
C TYR A 109 -13.04 9.79 16.51
N LEU A 110 -12.45 10.50 15.54
CA LEU A 110 -11.85 9.90 14.34
C LEU A 110 -10.71 8.93 14.66
N ARG A 111 -10.10 9.06 15.84
CA ARG A 111 -9.02 8.19 16.31
C ARG A 111 -9.45 6.76 16.59
N ASP A 112 -10.74 6.57 16.84
CA ASP A 112 -11.33 5.26 17.09
C ASP A 112 -11.85 4.63 15.78
N THR A 113 -11.69 5.32 14.65
CA THR A 113 -12.26 4.91 13.38
C THR A 113 -11.38 3.87 12.68
N GLN A 114 -12.02 2.88 12.06
CA GLN A 114 -11.36 1.83 11.30
C GLN A 114 -11.05 2.26 9.86
N ILE A 115 -10.06 1.61 9.26
CA ILE A 115 -9.77 1.75 7.83
C ILE A 115 -10.94 1.22 6.99
N SER A 116 -11.33 1.97 5.96
CA SER A 116 -12.43 1.57 5.07
C SER A 116 -12.01 0.45 4.12
N ALA A 117 -12.96 -0.17 3.42
CA ALA A 117 -12.65 -1.13 2.35
C ALA A 117 -11.74 -0.52 1.26
N ARG A 118 -12.01 0.73 0.89
CA ARG A 118 -11.18 1.52 -0.04
C ARG A 118 -9.79 1.77 0.54
N GLY A 119 -9.70 2.27 1.78
CA GLY A 119 -8.43 2.48 2.47
C GLY A 119 -7.59 1.21 2.58
N ARG A 120 -8.25 0.06 2.85
CA ARG A 120 -7.58 -1.24 2.95
C ARG A 120 -7.00 -1.69 1.61
N SER A 121 -7.73 -1.49 0.51
CA SER A 121 -7.22 -1.81 -0.83
C SER A 121 -6.04 -0.91 -1.24
N VAL A 122 -6.08 0.38 -0.90
CA VAL A 122 -4.95 1.30 -1.09
C VAL A 122 -3.74 0.84 -0.27
N LEU A 123 -3.94 0.52 1.01
CA LEU A 123 -2.88 -0.01 1.87
C LEU A 123 -2.24 -1.27 1.27
N MET A 124 -3.06 -2.24 0.84
CA MET A 124 -2.56 -3.47 0.21
C MET A 124 -1.77 -3.17 -1.06
N MET A 125 -2.24 -2.27 -1.91
CA MET A 125 -1.50 -1.85 -3.10
C MET A 125 -0.16 -1.21 -2.71
N LEU A 126 -0.17 -0.27 -1.76
CA LEU A 126 1.04 0.42 -1.33
C LEU A 126 2.06 -0.54 -0.74
N GLN A 127 1.62 -1.53 0.03
CA GLN A 127 2.50 -2.58 0.56
C GLN A 127 3.02 -3.51 -0.55
N ALA A 128 2.18 -3.90 -1.50
CA ALA A 128 2.58 -4.80 -2.59
C ALA A 128 3.51 -4.17 -3.62
N THR A 129 3.45 -2.85 -3.77
CA THR A 129 4.26 -2.08 -4.73
C THR A 129 5.40 -1.31 -4.06
N ARG A 130 5.67 -1.63 -2.78
CA ARG A 130 6.70 -1.00 -1.95
C ARG A 130 8.07 -1.11 -2.59
N ASP A 131 8.84 -0.02 -2.55
CA ASP A 131 10.20 -0.02 -3.07
C ASP A 131 11.09 -0.77 -2.05
N PRO A 132 11.79 -1.85 -2.49
CA PRO A 132 12.65 -2.63 -1.61
C PRO A 132 13.72 -1.82 -0.88
N ALA A 133 14.15 -0.69 -1.44
CA ALA A 133 15.13 0.19 -0.79
C ALA A 133 14.63 0.77 0.56
N TRP A 134 13.31 0.79 0.78
CA TRP A 134 12.69 1.28 2.01
C TRP A 134 12.38 0.17 3.02
N GLU A 135 12.64 -1.08 2.66
CA GLU A 135 12.63 -2.17 3.62
C GLU A 135 13.97 -2.21 4.36
N ALA A 136 13.91 -2.00 5.68
CA ALA A 136 15.00 -2.43 6.55
C ALA A 136 14.95 -3.97 6.63
N LEU A 137 15.24 -4.64 5.52
CA LEU A 137 15.44 -6.08 5.54
C LEU A 137 16.64 -6.34 6.46
N PRO A 138 16.56 -7.31 7.39
CA PRO A 138 17.76 -7.88 7.98
C PRO A 138 18.45 -8.65 6.85
N MET A 139 19.09 -7.93 5.92
CA MET A 139 19.74 -8.49 4.74
C MET A 139 20.71 -9.60 5.17
N THR A 140 21.31 -9.48 6.35
CA THR A 140 22.11 -10.52 6.98
C THR A 140 21.35 -11.84 7.21
N GLU A 141 20.13 -11.80 7.75
CA GLU A 141 19.29 -12.99 7.96
C GLU A 141 18.73 -13.54 6.65
N VAL A 142 18.33 -12.66 5.73
CA VAL A 142 17.87 -13.05 4.39
C VAL A 142 18.99 -13.73 3.60
N ILE A 143 20.20 -13.16 3.61
CA ILE A 143 21.39 -13.74 2.98
C ILE A 143 21.75 -15.08 3.64
N ALA A 144 21.68 -15.18 4.97
CA ALA A 144 21.93 -16.42 5.68
C ALA A 144 20.93 -17.52 5.28
N ALA A 145 19.63 -17.20 5.20
CA ALA A 145 18.59 -18.14 4.79
C ALA A 145 18.74 -18.59 3.33
N VAL A 146 19.08 -17.69 2.41
CA VAL A 146 19.33 -18.03 1.00
C VAL A 146 20.59 -18.90 0.87
N ALA A 147 21.65 -18.60 1.62
CA ALA A 147 22.88 -19.38 1.61
C ALA A 147 22.67 -20.81 2.15
N THR A 148 21.81 -20.99 3.17
CA THR A 148 21.47 -22.33 3.66
C THR A 148 20.71 -23.17 2.63
N VAL A 149 19.80 -22.56 1.87
CA VAL A 149 19.06 -23.26 0.80
C VAL A 149 19.98 -23.59 -0.39
N ALA A 150 20.92 -22.70 -0.73
CA ALA A 150 21.90 -22.94 -1.78
C ALA A 150 22.91 -24.06 -1.43
N GLY A 151 23.17 -24.27 -0.14
CA GLY A 151 24.00 -25.37 0.35
C GLY A 151 23.31 -26.74 0.36
N GLU A 152 21.96 -26.77 0.32
CA GLU A 152 21.17 -28.01 0.38
C GLU A 152 20.90 -28.62 -1.01
N VAL A 153 20.97 -27.82 -2.08
CA VAL A 153 20.88 -28.30 -3.46
C VAL A 153 22.24 -28.82 -3.92
N ALA A 154 22.60 -30.02 -3.48
CA ALA A 154 23.71 -30.76 -4.07
C ALA A 154 23.48 -30.92 -5.59
N PRO A 155 24.53 -30.76 -6.43
CA PRO A 155 24.38 -30.96 -7.86
C PRO A 155 23.94 -32.40 -8.13
N VAL A 156 22.84 -32.57 -8.86
CA VAL A 156 22.47 -33.86 -9.44
C VAL A 156 23.56 -34.23 -10.42
N VAL A 157 24.52 -35.05 -9.97
CA VAL A 157 25.54 -35.64 -10.85
C VAL A 157 24.84 -36.70 -11.68
N CYS A 158 24.41 -36.33 -12.88
CA CYS A 158 23.99 -37.28 -13.90
C CYS A 158 25.23 -38.07 -14.35
N THR A 159 25.56 -39.15 -13.65
CA THR A 159 26.56 -40.12 -14.11
C THR A 159 25.99 -40.85 -15.32
N GLY A 160 26.32 -40.36 -16.52
CA GLY A 160 26.11 -41.11 -17.75
C GLY A 160 27.03 -42.33 -17.78
N SER A 161 26.51 -43.50 -17.45
CA SER A 161 27.13 -44.77 -17.85
C SER A 161 27.07 -44.88 -19.37
N ARG A 162 28.19 -44.55 -20.02
CA ARG A 162 28.60 -45.26 -21.24
C ARG A 162 29.19 -46.61 -20.84
N LEU A 163 29.31 -47.47 -21.85
CA LEU A 163 29.78 -48.86 -21.86
C LEU A 163 28.58 -49.82 -21.81
N GLY A 164 28.32 -50.66 -22.81
CA GLY A 164 29.05 -51.06 -24.01
C GLY A 164 28.31 -52.27 -24.60
#